data_AF-A0A976KBV0-F1
#
_entry.id   AF-A0A976KBV0-F1
#
_cell.length_a   1.000
_cell.length_b   1.000
_cell.length_c   1.000
_cell.angle_alpha   90.00
_cell.angle_beta   90.00
_cell.angle_gamma   90.00
#
_symmetry.space_group_name_H-M   'P 1'
#
loop_
_entity.id
_entity.type
_entity.pdbx_description
1 polymer ?
#
loop_
_entity_poly.entity_id
_entity_poly.type
_entity_poly.pdbx_seq_one_letter_code
_entity_poly.pdbx_strand_id
1 'polypeptide(L)'
;MRLLWLERRRRRLKPYRVKDFLLREKFRRDYRVIGRFLLHNLSFDSVYDVGCANGFLLSEFLAADKRCGGIEVSPAVRDVLPPELQPLVEVGDFSAASGEWDLVCCVEVAEHIPPKRSRDLVATVTGLAGSWIYFTAALPGQTGRGHVNCRPHEEWLAWFGEAGWQPDENLTHLLREELEGLDTAPWLRGNSFILSNG
;
A
#
# COMPACT_ATOMS: atom_id res chain seq x y z
N MET A 1 -29.94 -6.14 -30.23
CA MET A 1 -29.60 -6.33 -28.80
C MET A 1 -28.15 -5.93 -28.46
N ARG A 2 -27.57 -4.98 -29.20
CA ARG A 2 -26.37 -4.20 -28.82
C ARG A 2 -26.88 -2.86 -28.30
N LEU A 3 -26.22 -2.24 -27.32
CA LEU A 3 -26.50 -0.91 -26.71
C LEU A 3 -26.96 -0.90 -25.23
N LEU A 4 -26.52 -1.84 -24.38
CA LEU A 4 -26.67 -1.68 -22.92
C LEU A 4 -25.36 -1.85 -22.12
N TRP A 5 -24.24 -2.17 -22.78
CA TRP A 5 -22.95 -2.39 -22.10
C TRP A 5 -21.98 -1.19 -22.13
N LEU A 6 -22.25 -0.16 -22.92
CA LEU A 6 -21.33 0.98 -23.12
C LEU A 6 -21.63 2.22 -22.25
N GLU A 7 -22.64 2.16 -21.36
CA GLU A 7 -23.06 3.31 -20.55
C GLU A 7 -23.00 3.08 -19.04
N ARG A 8 -22.18 2.13 -18.56
CA ARG A 8 -21.66 2.24 -17.19
C ARG A 8 -20.63 3.36 -17.17
N ARG A 9 -21.16 4.59 -17.15
CA ARG A 9 -20.47 5.85 -16.85
C ARG A 9 -19.33 5.54 -15.89
N ARG A 10 -18.11 5.94 -16.29
CA ARG A 10 -16.94 6.07 -15.42
C ARG A 10 -17.36 6.85 -14.17
N ARG A 11 -17.90 6.17 -13.15
CA ARG A 11 -17.96 6.71 -11.80
C ARG A 11 -16.50 6.75 -11.39
N ARG A 12 -15.82 7.87 -11.71
CA ARG A 12 -14.56 8.22 -11.03
C ARG A 12 -14.89 8.05 -9.56
N LEU A 13 -14.20 7.13 -8.88
CA LEU A 13 -14.30 7.01 -7.44
C LEU A 13 -14.06 8.41 -6.89
N LYS A 14 -15.02 8.92 -6.11
CA LYS A 14 -14.86 10.23 -5.50
C LYS A 14 -13.64 10.13 -4.57
N PRO A 15 -12.67 11.06 -4.66
CA PRO A 15 -11.52 11.03 -3.77
C PRO A 15 -11.98 11.02 -2.32
N TYR A 16 -11.18 10.38 -1.46
CA TYR A 16 -11.40 10.39 -0.02
C TYR A 16 -11.45 11.84 0.48
N ARG A 17 -12.37 12.16 1.40
CA ARG A 17 -12.42 13.47 2.07
C ARG A 17 -11.84 13.35 3.46
N VAL A 18 -11.54 14.47 4.12
CA VAL A 18 -11.03 14.52 5.51
C VAL A 18 -11.75 13.53 6.43
N LYS A 19 -13.09 13.53 6.44
CA LYS A 19 -13.87 12.60 7.28
C LYS A 19 -13.60 11.11 7.00
N ASP A 20 -13.28 10.76 5.76
CA ASP A 20 -13.01 9.38 5.37
C ASP A 20 -11.63 8.94 5.93
N PHE A 21 -10.67 9.87 6.05
CA PHE A 21 -9.40 9.66 6.76
C PHE A 21 -9.58 9.59 8.28
N LEU A 22 -10.42 10.45 8.87
CA LEU A 22 -10.68 10.41 10.32
C LEU A 22 -11.28 9.06 10.76
N LEU A 23 -12.13 8.44 9.93
CA LEU A 23 -12.66 7.10 10.19
C LEU A 23 -11.60 5.99 10.16
N ARG A 24 -10.43 6.24 9.56
CA ARG A 24 -9.31 5.30 9.49
C ARG A 24 -8.44 5.32 10.74
N GLU A 25 -8.62 6.28 11.65
CA GLU A 25 -7.85 6.37 12.91
C GLU A 25 -7.87 5.07 13.72
N LYS A 26 -8.99 4.32 13.66
CA LYS A 26 -9.11 2.99 14.28
C LYS A 26 -8.04 1.98 13.83
N PHE A 27 -7.46 2.14 12.64
CA PHE A 27 -6.44 1.25 12.08
C PHE A 27 -5.02 1.61 12.53
N ARG A 28 -4.80 2.74 13.21
CA ARG A 28 -3.45 3.19 13.61
C ARG A 28 -2.70 2.13 14.40
N ARG A 29 -3.39 1.46 15.35
CA ARG A 29 -2.77 0.41 16.18
C ARG A 29 -2.27 -0.76 15.33
N ASP A 30 -3.08 -1.24 14.40
CA ASP A 30 -2.74 -2.37 13.53
C ASP A 30 -1.57 -2.00 12.60
N TYR A 31 -1.57 -0.78 12.06
CA TYR A 31 -0.46 -0.26 11.25
C TYR A 31 0.84 -0.11 12.06
N ARG A 32 0.74 0.21 13.35
CA ARG A 32 1.91 0.25 14.26
C ARG A 32 2.51 -1.14 14.50
N VAL A 33 1.69 -2.19 14.56
CA VAL A 33 2.20 -3.58 14.63
C VAL A 33 3.01 -3.89 13.38
N ILE A 34 2.48 -3.57 12.20
CA ILE A 34 3.16 -3.76 10.91
C ILE A 34 4.47 -2.95 10.86
N GLY A 35 4.42 -1.66 11.13
CA GLY A 35 5.61 -0.79 11.07
C GLY A 35 6.74 -1.28 11.98
N ARG A 36 6.41 -1.73 13.20
CA ARG A 36 7.38 -2.32 14.13
C ARG A 36 7.96 -3.63 13.65
N PHE A 37 7.13 -4.50 13.09
CA PHE A 37 7.61 -5.75 12.50
C PHE A 37 8.64 -5.45 11.40
N LEU A 38 8.32 -4.53 10.49
CA LEU A 38 9.21 -4.17 9.39
C LEU A 38 10.52 -3.56 9.92
N LEU A 39 10.46 -2.64 10.89
CA LEU A 39 11.65 -2.04 11.51
C LEU A 39 12.57 -3.05 12.19
N HIS A 40 12.01 -4.11 12.80
CA HIS A 40 12.80 -5.11 13.52
C HIS A 40 13.39 -6.19 12.63
N ASN A 41 12.70 -6.53 11.53
CA ASN A 41 13.06 -7.69 10.70
C ASN A 41 13.73 -7.32 9.38
N LEU A 42 13.62 -6.06 8.94
CA LEU A 42 14.20 -5.58 7.69
C LEU A 42 15.30 -4.55 7.96
N SER A 43 16.38 -4.62 7.18
CA SER A 43 17.40 -3.57 7.13
C SER A 43 17.08 -2.60 6.00
N PHE A 44 16.74 -1.36 6.34
CA PHE A 44 16.47 -0.28 5.40
C PHE A 44 16.71 1.08 6.09
N ASP A 45 17.18 2.08 5.35
CA ASP A 45 17.38 3.45 5.88
C ASP A 45 16.39 4.44 5.28
N SER A 46 15.78 4.08 4.15
CA SER A 46 14.80 4.88 3.44
C SER A 46 13.54 4.09 3.09
N VAL A 47 12.39 4.74 3.20
CA VAL A 47 11.08 4.14 2.91
C VAL A 47 10.17 5.07 2.11
N TYR A 48 9.46 4.50 1.12
CA TYR A 48 8.39 5.18 0.40
C TYR A 48 7.05 4.46 0.58
N ASP A 49 6.00 5.19 0.95
CA ASP A 49 4.66 4.63 1.14
C ASP A 49 3.70 5.10 0.02
N VAL A 50 3.40 4.18 -0.91
CA VAL A 50 2.48 4.39 -2.03
C VAL A 50 1.05 4.23 -1.52
N GLY A 51 0.27 5.32 -1.55
CA GLY A 51 -1.07 5.36 -0.97
C GLY A 51 -1.06 5.47 0.55
N CYS A 52 -0.18 6.32 1.08
CA CYS A 52 0.14 6.41 2.51
C CYS A 52 -1.03 6.80 3.43
N ALA A 53 -2.14 7.24 2.86
CA ALA A 53 -3.34 7.65 3.58
C ALA A 53 -3.05 8.58 4.78
N ASN A 54 -3.37 8.16 6.01
CA ASN A 54 -3.13 8.95 7.23
C ASN A 54 -1.65 9.02 7.66
N GLY A 55 -0.73 8.38 6.92
CA GLY A 55 0.69 8.35 7.23
C GLY A 55 1.04 7.49 8.45
N PHE A 56 0.25 6.47 8.78
CA PHE A 56 0.48 5.66 9.99
C PHE A 56 1.81 4.90 9.93
N LEU A 57 2.14 4.25 8.81
CA LEU A 57 3.44 3.61 8.63
C LEU A 57 4.58 4.63 8.65
N LEU A 58 4.44 5.71 7.86
CA LEU A 58 5.42 6.79 7.82
C LEU A 58 5.71 7.41 9.18
N SER A 59 4.70 7.53 10.06
CA SER A 59 4.89 8.04 11.42
C SER A 59 5.80 7.13 12.25
N GLU A 60 5.62 5.81 12.16
CA GLU A 60 6.48 4.85 12.87
C GLU A 60 7.91 4.84 12.32
N PHE A 61 8.07 4.93 11.00
CA PHE A 61 9.39 4.95 10.37
C PHE A 61 10.14 6.25 10.62
N LEU A 62 9.45 7.40 10.56
CA LEU A 62 10.06 8.68 10.88
C LEU A 62 10.50 8.74 12.35
N ALA A 63 9.71 8.18 13.27
CA ALA A 63 10.08 8.07 14.69
C ALA A 63 11.27 7.15 14.94
N ALA A 64 11.63 6.29 13.98
CA ALA A 64 12.81 5.44 13.99
C ALA A 64 13.95 6.00 13.11
N ASP A 65 13.95 7.31 12.87
CA ASP A 65 14.97 8.07 12.12
C ASP A 65 15.17 7.61 10.67
N LYS A 66 14.14 7.00 10.05
CA LYS A 66 14.18 6.62 8.63
C LYS A 66 13.91 7.80 7.72
N ARG A 67 14.59 7.86 6.58
CA ARG A 67 14.25 8.79 5.50
C ARG A 67 12.90 8.37 4.92
N CYS A 68 11.89 9.23 5.04
CA CYS A 68 10.53 8.91 4.62
C CYS A 68 10.10 9.73 3.40
N GLY A 69 9.35 9.09 2.50
CA GLY A 69 8.58 9.72 1.44
C GLY A 69 7.24 9.02 1.29
N GLY A 70 6.26 9.68 0.70
CA GLY A 70 4.98 9.04 0.41
C GLY A 70 4.16 9.78 -0.62
N ILE A 71 3.13 9.11 -1.12
CA ILE A 71 2.18 9.70 -2.04
C ILE A 71 0.76 9.30 -1.68
N GLU A 72 -0.18 10.21 -1.85
CA GLU A 72 -1.61 9.95 -1.66
C GLU A 72 -2.44 10.69 -2.71
N VAL A 73 -3.44 10.00 -3.28
CA VAL A 73 -4.22 10.54 -4.41
C VAL A 73 -5.19 11.62 -3.98
N SER A 74 -5.66 11.59 -2.72
CA SER A 74 -6.59 12.61 -2.25
C SER A 74 -5.87 13.85 -1.70
N PRO A 75 -6.19 15.07 -2.19
CA PRO A 75 -5.64 16.29 -1.61
C PRO A 75 -6.06 16.53 -0.16
N ALA A 76 -7.15 15.91 0.31
CA ALA A 76 -7.60 16.01 1.70
C ALA A 76 -6.60 15.39 2.70
N VAL A 77 -5.59 14.65 2.21
CA VAL A 77 -4.48 14.15 3.03
C VAL A 77 -3.71 15.28 3.73
N ARG A 78 -3.65 16.47 3.11
CA ARG A 78 -2.95 17.66 3.65
C ARG A 78 -3.53 18.13 4.99
N ASP A 79 -4.83 17.91 5.20
CA ASP A 79 -5.53 18.34 6.40
C ASP A 79 -5.50 17.32 7.55
N VAL A 80 -4.92 16.13 7.30
CA VAL A 80 -4.95 15.01 8.27
C VAL A 80 -3.57 14.47 8.62
N LEU A 81 -2.55 14.70 7.78
CA LEU A 81 -1.18 14.29 8.09
C LEU A 81 -0.63 15.07 9.29
N PRO A 82 0.12 14.39 10.18
CA PRO A 82 0.98 15.07 11.14
C PRO A 82 1.87 16.12 10.45
N PRO A 83 2.10 17.29 11.06
CA PRO A 83 2.89 18.38 10.45
C PRO A 83 4.25 17.94 9.90
N GLU A 84 4.93 17.04 10.60
CA GLU A 84 6.22 16.46 10.24
C GLU A 84 6.19 15.60 8.96
N LEU A 85 5.04 15.01 8.62
CA LEU A 85 4.86 14.21 7.40
C LEU A 85 4.41 15.04 6.19
N GLN A 86 3.80 16.20 6.40
CA GLN A 86 3.30 17.04 5.31
C GLN A 86 4.37 17.38 4.24
N PRO A 87 5.62 17.75 4.57
CA PRO A 87 6.62 18.03 3.54
C PRO A 87 7.16 16.77 2.86
N LEU A 88 6.89 15.57 3.41
CA LEU A 88 7.39 14.28 2.93
C LEU A 88 6.40 13.57 2.01
N VAL A 89 5.14 14.02 2.00
CA VAL A 89 4.05 13.40 1.22
C VAL A 89 3.65 14.27 0.05
N GLU A 90 3.65 13.66 -1.14
CA GLU A 90 3.12 14.24 -2.36
C GLU A 90 1.63 13.93 -2.54
N VAL A 91 0.91 14.85 -3.18
CA VAL A 91 -0.49 14.61 -3.58
C VAL A 91 -0.50 14.28 -5.06
N GLY A 92 -0.81 13.03 -5.38
CA GLY A 92 -0.76 12.53 -6.74
C GLY A 92 -1.16 11.06 -6.82
N ASP A 93 -1.36 10.55 -8.03
CA ASP A 93 -1.47 9.12 -8.21
C ASP A 93 -0.09 8.47 -8.26
N PHE A 94 -0.03 7.15 -8.05
CA PHE A 94 1.23 6.42 -7.96
C PHE A 94 2.18 6.66 -9.13
N SER A 95 1.72 7.01 -10.34
CA SER A 95 2.65 7.29 -11.46
C SER A 95 3.50 8.55 -11.31
N ALA A 96 3.21 9.39 -10.32
CA ALA A 96 4.07 10.52 -9.96
C ALA A 96 5.14 10.15 -8.91
N ALA A 97 5.04 8.97 -8.29
CA ALA A 97 6.04 8.52 -7.34
C ALA A 97 7.41 8.37 -8.02
N SER A 98 8.46 8.81 -7.32
CA SER A 98 9.81 8.83 -7.87
C SER A 98 10.89 8.65 -6.80
N GLY A 99 12.12 8.48 -7.26
CA GLY A 99 13.28 8.24 -6.41
C GLY A 99 13.58 6.77 -6.18
N GLU A 100 14.59 6.51 -5.37
CA GLU A 100 15.04 5.18 -4.99
C GLU A 100 14.99 5.06 -3.46
N TRP A 101 14.47 3.93 -2.99
CA TRP A 101 14.12 3.70 -1.60
C TRP A 101 14.40 2.25 -1.22
N ASP A 102 15.02 2.02 -0.08
CA ASP A 102 15.39 0.68 0.36
C ASP A 102 14.14 -0.19 0.59
N LEU A 103 13.09 0.40 1.17
CA LEU A 103 11.78 -0.21 1.37
C LEU A 103 10.68 0.57 0.64
N VAL A 104 9.80 -0.13 -0.09
CA VAL A 104 8.56 0.46 -0.63
C VAL A 104 7.36 -0.26 -0.04
N CYS A 105 6.47 0.51 0.60
CA CYS A 105 5.18 0.05 1.09
C CYS A 105 4.09 0.37 0.06
N CYS A 106 3.16 -0.56 -0.16
CA CYS A 106 1.96 -0.35 -0.97
C CYS A 106 0.83 -1.18 -0.37
N VAL A 107 0.11 -0.57 0.57
CA VAL A 107 -0.85 -1.25 1.46
C VAL A 107 -2.27 -0.78 1.17
N GLU A 108 -3.16 -1.71 0.81
CA GLU A 108 -4.59 -1.47 0.54
C GLU A 108 -4.79 -0.40 -0.56
N VAL A 109 -4.03 -0.54 -1.65
CA VAL A 109 -4.06 0.32 -2.85
C VAL A 109 -4.49 -0.45 -4.09
N ALA A 110 -3.95 -1.66 -4.26
CA ALA A 110 -4.05 -2.45 -5.49
C ALA A 110 -5.50 -2.75 -5.91
N GLU A 111 -6.39 -2.92 -4.95
CA GLU A 111 -7.81 -3.18 -5.13
C GLU A 111 -8.62 -1.94 -5.55
N HIS A 112 -8.08 -0.73 -5.35
CA HIS A 112 -8.74 0.54 -5.68
C HIS A 112 -8.37 1.07 -7.06
N ILE A 113 -7.30 0.57 -7.67
CA ILE A 113 -6.85 1.02 -8.99
C ILE A 113 -7.63 0.32 -10.11
N PRO A 114 -7.83 0.95 -11.28
CA PRO A 114 -8.45 0.27 -12.41
C PRO A 114 -7.66 -0.99 -12.82
N PRO A 115 -8.30 -2.13 -13.11
CA PRO A 115 -7.59 -3.39 -13.42
C PRO A 115 -6.57 -3.33 -14.57
N LYS A 116 -6.72 -2.38 -15.49
CA LYS A 116 -5.78 -2.14 -16.60
C LYS A 116 -4.47 -1.46 -16.17
N ARG A 117 -4.43 -0.89 -14.95
CA ARG A 117 -3.25 -0.22 -14.37
C ARG A 117 -2.48 -1.12 -13.39
N SER A 118 -2.88 -2.39 -13.22
CA SER A 118 -2.19 -3.30 -12.28
C SER A 118 -0.71 -3.41 -12.57
N ARG A 119 -0.33 -3.62 -13.84
CA ARG A 119 1.08 -3.70 -14.24
C ARG A 119 1.82 -2.37 -14.09
N ASP A 120 1.15 -1.24 -14.33
CA ASP A 120 1.74 0.08 -14.08
C ASP A 120 2.07 0.28 -12.60
N LEU A 121 1.18 -0.18 -11.69
CA LEU A 121 1.42 -0.14 -10.25
C LEU A 121 2.61 -1.02 -9.87
N VAL A 122 2.67 -2.26 -10.36
CA VAL A 122 3.81 -3.15 -10.10
C VAL A 122 5.11 -2.49 -10.60
N ALA A 123 5.14 -2.00 -11.84
CA ALA A 123 6.32 -1.34 -12.40
C ALA A 123 6.74 -0.08 -11.60
N THR A 124 5.77 0.66 -11.06
CA THR A 124 6.07 1.80 -10.18
C THR A 124 6.69 1.32 -8.87
N VAL A 125 6.05 0.37 -8.18
CA VAL A 125 6.52 -0.13 -6.88
C VAL A 125 7.91 -0.77 -7.02
N THR A 126 8.14 -1.60 -8.03
CA THR A 126 9.43 -2.25 -8.26
C THR A 126 10.51 -1.29 -8.75
N GLY A 127 10.15 -0.25 -9.50
CA GLY A 127 11.08 0.78 -9.94
C GLY A 127 11.54 1.74 -8.83
N LEU A 128 10.77 1.85 -7.74
CA LEU A 128 11.14 2.63 -6.56
C LEU A 128 11.99 1.84 -5.55
N ALA A 129 11.82 0.51 -5.51
CA ALA A 129 12.34 -0.34 -4.46
C ALA A 129 13.78 -0.80 -4.73
N GLY A 130 14.64 -0.67 -3.72
CA GLY A 130 16.04 -1.08 -3.75
C GLY A 130 16.27 -2.46 -3.14
N SER A 131 15.63 -2.78 -2.00
CA SER A 131 15.86 -4.04 -1.28
C SER A 131 14.59 -4.77 -0.88
N TRP A 132 13.54 -4.03 -0.49
CA TRP A 132 12.33 -4.60 0.08
C TRP A 132 11.07 -3.96 -0.49
N ILE A 133 10.03 -4.79 -0.67
CA ILE A 133 8.67 -4.34 -0.92
C ILE A 133 7.76 -4.95 0.16
N TYR A 134 6.96 -4.12 0.83
CA TYR A 134 5.82 -4.58 1.61
C TYR A 134 4.53 -4.27 0.83
N PHE A 135 3.83 -5.31 0.40
CA PHE A 135 2.67 -5.19 -0.49
C PHE A 135 1.45 -5.89 0.12
N THR A 136 0.28 -5.29 -0.04
CA THR A 136 -0.99 -5.97 0.24
C THR A 136 -1.93 -5.92 -0.96
N ALA A 137 -2.72 -6.99 -1.13
CA ALA A 137 -3.78 -7.04 -2.12
C ALA A 137 -5.00 -7.83 -1.64
N ALA A 138 -6.18 -7.24 -1.80
CA ALA A 138 -7.45 -7.88 -1.50
C ALA A 138 -7.77 -8.99 -2.51
N LEU A 139 -8.15 -10.17 -2.00
CA LEU A 139 -8.55 -11.34 -2.79
C LEU A 139 -9.92 -11.16 -3.48
N PRO A 140 -10.20 -11.91 -4.57
CA PRO A 140 -11.51 -11.89 -5.21
C PRO A 140 -12.64 -12.15 -4.21
N GLY A 141 -13.69 -11.32 -4.27
CA GLY A 141 -14.81 -11.38 -3.32
C GLY A 141 -14.61 -10.60 -2.01
N GLN A 142 -13.39 -10.17 -1.69
CA GLN A 142 -13.15 -9.32 -0.52
C GLN A 142 -13.77 -7.92 -0.75
N THR A 143 -14.76 -7.59 0.08
CA THR A 143 -15.53 -6.34 -0.06
C THR A 143 -14.85 -5.17 0.64
N GLY A 144 -15.01 -3.97 0.08
CA GLY A 144 -14.57 -2.73 0.72
C GLY A 144 -14.89 -1.53 -0.14
N ARG A 145 -14.77 -0.32 0.43
CA ARG A 145 -15.17 0.91 -0.26
C ARG A 145 -14.26 1.13 -1.47
N GLY A 146 -14.82 1.06 -2.67
CA GLY A 146 -14.09 1.36 -3.90
C GLY A 146 -13.17 0.25 -4.37
N HIS A 147 -13.40 -0.99 -3.92
CA HIS A 147 -12.73 -2.17 -4.48
C HIS A 147 -13.26 -2.40 -5.90
N VAL A 148 -12.37 -2.40 -6.88
CA VAL A 148 -12.66 -2.62 -8.30
C VAL A 148 -11.67 -3.59 -8.96
N ASN A 149 -10.61 -3.97 -8.25
CA ASN A 149 -9.48 -4.76 -8.76
C ASN A 149 -8.98 -5.80 -7.74
N CYS A 150 -9.89 -6.45 -7.02
CA CYS A 150 -9.53 -7.60 -6.20
C CYS A 150 -9.11 -8.77 -7.10
N ARG A 151 -7.90 -9.28 -6.91
CA ARG A 151 -7.29 -10.31 -7.77
C ARG A 151 -6.64 -11.40 -6.92
N PRO A 152 -6.51 -12.63 -7.45
CA PRO A 152 -5.72 -13.67 -6.80
C PRO A 152 -4.29 -13.19 -6.54
N HIS A 153 -3.71 -13.64 -5.43
CA HIS A 153 -2.34 -13.27 -5.08
C HIS A 153 -1.32 -13.77 -6.09
N GLU A 154 -1.55 -14.95 -6.69
CA GLU A 154 -0.65 -15.48 -7.73
C GLU A 154 -0.50 -14.55 -8.94
N GLU A 155 -1.52 -13.76 -9.29
CA GLU A 155 -1.42 -12.81 -10.40
C GLU A 155 -0.48 -11.65 -10.06
N TRP A 156 -0.58 -11.11 -8.84
CA TRP A 156 0.31 -10.04 -8.38
C TRP A 156 1.75 -10.54 -8.26
N LEU A 157 1.94 -11.70 -7.62
CA LEU A 157 3.26 -12.31 -7.44
C LEU A 157 3.91 -12.70 -8.77
N ALA A 158 3.13 -13.13 -9.78
CA ALA A 158 3.65 -13.37 -11.11
C ALA A 158 4.21 -12.09 -11.75
N TRP A 159 3.53 -10.95 -11.65
CA TRP A 159 4.03 -9.67 -12.19
C TRP A 159 5.23 -9.13 -11.42
N PHE A 160 5.28 -9.30 -10.09
CA PHE A 160 6.48 -9.00 -9.31
C PHE A 160 7.65 -9.89 -9.74
N GLY A 161 7.40 -11.19 -9.94
CA GLY A 161 8.38 -12.16 -10.42
C GLY A 161 8.93 -11.84 -11.81
N GLU A 162 8.05 -11.42 -12.75
CA GLU A 162 8.46 -10.90 -14.07
C GLU A 162 9.39 -9.69 -13.96
N ALA A 163 9.27 -8.89 -12.89
CA ALA A 163 10.10 -7.73 -12.59
C ALA A 163 11.33 -8.05 -11.69
N GLY A 164 11.62 -9.33 -11.42
CA GLY A 164 12.77 -9.75 -10.62
C GLY A 164 12.57 -9.76 -9.10
N TRP A 165 11.33 -9.65 -8.63
CA TRP A 165 10.99 -9.66 -7.19
C TRP A 165 10.29 -10.95 -6.81
N GLN A 166 10.72 -11.57 -5.71
CA GLN A 166 10.13 -12.80 -5.20
C GLN A 166 9.64 -12.60 -3.76
N PRO A 167 8.57 -13.28 -3.35
CA PRO A 167 8.16 -13.27 -1.94
C PRO A 167 9.26 -13.89 -1.07
N ASP A 168 9.64 -13.20 0.00
CA ASP A 168 10.38 -13.83 1.09
C ASP A 168 9.37 -14.61 1.93
N GLU A 169 9.32 -15.92 1.70
CA GLU A 169 8.33 -16.81 2.31
C GLU A 169 8.45 -16.82 3.84
N ASN A 170 9.67 -16.76 4.39
CA ASN A 170 9.89 -16.80 5.83
C ASN A 170 9.45 -15.49 6.50
N LEU A 171 9.89 -14.35 5.98
CA LEU A 171 9.48 -13.04 6.51
C LEU A 171 7.98 -12.80 6.32
N THR A 172 7.42 -13.22 5.18
CA THR A 172 5.98 -13.14 4.94
C THR A 172 5.22 -14.01 5.93
N HIS A 173 5.66 -15.24 6.20
CA HIS A 173 5.05 -16.11 7.20
C HIS A 173 5.09 -15.49 8.60
N LEU A 174 6.26 -15.05 9.04
CA LEU A 174 6.45 -14.42 10.35
C LEU A 174 5.58 -13.17 10.53
N LEU A 175 5.48 -12.33 9.48
CA LEU A 175 4.58 -11.19 9.51
C LEU A 175 3.13 -11.66 9.70
N ARG A 176 2.68 -12.68 8.96
CA ARG A 176 1.30 -13.18 9.07
C ARG A 176 0.99 -13.78 10.43
N GLU A 177 1.98 -14.36 11.11
CA GLU A 177 1.83 -14.79 12.51
C GLU A 177 1.68 -13.59 13.44
N GLU A 178 2.52 -12.57 13.29
CA GLU A 178 2.42 -11.31 14.07
C GLU A 178 1.05 -10.62 13.88
N LEU A 179 0.47 -10.72 12.67
CA LEU A 179 -0.83 -10.13 12.34
C LEU A 179 -2.04 -10.99 12.74
N GLU A 180 -1.86 -12.18 13.33
CA GLU A 180 -2.97 -13.04 13.75
C GLU A 180 -3.89 -12.38 14.79
N GLY A 181 -3.33 -11.54 15.67
CA GLY A 181 -4.06 -10.84 16.73
C GLY A 181 -4.68 -9.50 16.32
N LEU A 182 -4.72 -9.16 15.03
CA LEU A 182 -5.31 -7.89 14.60
C LEU A 182 -6.84 -7.91 14.70
N ASP A 183 -7.38 -7.10 15.61
CA ASP A 183 -8.83 -7.00 15.82
C ASP A 183 -9.53 -6.10 14.79
N THR A 184 -8.85 -5.06 14.26
CA THR A 184 -9.52 -4.01 13.46
C THR A 184 -9.38 -4.24 11.96
N ALA A 185 -8.21 -4.73 11.51
CA ALA A 185 -7.89 -5.04 10.13
C ALA A 185 -7.37 -6.49 9.97
N PRO A 186 -8.13 -7.52 10.39
CA PRO A 186 -7.69 -8.92 10.35
C PRO A 186 -7.37 -9.42 8.94
N TRP A 187 -7.94 -8.81 7.90
CA TRP A 187 -7.66 -9.16 6.50
C TRP A 187 -6.21 -8.89 6.08
N LEU A 188 -5.51 -7.98 6.76
CA LEU A 188 -4.10 -7.68 6.47
C LEU A 188 -3.21 -8.90 6.64
N ARG A 189 -3.56 -9.84 7.54
CA ARG A 189 -2.87 -11.13 7.65
C ARG A 189 -2.88 -11.87 6.31
N GLY A 190 -4.06 -12.08 5.72
CA GLY A 190 -4.16 -12.80 4.45
C GLY A 190 -3.61 -12.02 3.27
N ASN A 191 -3.72 -10.69 3.29
CA ASN A 191 -3.36 -9.84 2.16
C ASN A 191 -1.86 -9.52 2.07
N SER A 192 -1.07 -9.72 3.14
CA SER A 192 0.32 -9.23 3.25
C SER A 192 1.37 -10.11 2.58
N PHE A 193 2.34 -9.46 1.95
CA PHE A 193 3.55 -10.03 1.33
C PHE A 193 4.76 -9.14 1.59
N ILE A 194 5.90 -9.75 1.94
CA ILE A 194 7.22 -9.11 1.90
C ILE A 194 7.96 -9.70 0.72
N LEU A 195 8.51 -8.86 -0.15
CA LEU A 195 9.28 -9.27 -1.33
C LEU A 195 10.69 -8.69 -1.29
N SER A 196 11.63 -9.43 -1.89
CA SER A 196 13.02 -9.03 -2.11
C SER A 196 13.46 -9.34 -3.54
N ASN A 197 14.57 -8.75 -3.98
CA ASN A 197 15.16 -8.91 -5.32
C ASN A 197 16.62 -9.42 -5.29
N GLY A 198 17.05 -10.04 -4.18
CA GLY A 198 18.41 -10.55 -3.96
C GLY A 198 18.44 -12.00 -3.50
#